data_AF-A0AAJ2K3E6-F1
#
_entry.id   AF-A0AAJ2K3E6-F1
#
_cell.length_a   1.000
_cell.length_b   1.000
_cell.length_c   1.000
_cell.angle_alpha   90.00
_cell.angle_beta   90.00
_cell.angle_gamma   90.00
#
_symmetry.space_group_name_H-M   'P 1'
#
loop_
_entity.id
_entity.type
_entity.pdbx_description
1 polymer ?
#
loop_
_entity_poly.entity_id
_entity_poly.type
_entity_poly.pdbx_seq_one_letter_code
_entity_poly.pdbx_strand_id
1 'polypeptide(L)'
;MTKKTLALTIASGLLAASLTGCTSSNADVQALEQKIAALEKENAELKAKDSKNVDAPAKKEKEAESENTTTAAAKDDKTIEANKAIKIGDFAEFTVTGAKFGTKIVPPKPDRFYTYYEVKDQANTYFDVVVKVKSLLTIGKGSDEFVSVKVVYDDKYEYDPFSAIEEKGGGDFTYTMITKIEPLKTGTLHFISEVPAEIAKDKKPIKVLITCNGEEYTYKYR
;
A
#
# COMPACT_ATOMS: atom_id res chain seq x y z
N MET A 1 28.21 -8.08 -54.45
CA MET A 1 27.01 -8.49 -53.71
C MET A 1 26.35 -7.25 -53.13
N THR A 2 25.19 -6.93 -53.70
CA THR A 2 24.49 -5.64 -53.61
C THR A 2 23.56 -5.63 -52.41
N LYS A 3 23.78 -4.71 -51.46
CA LYS A 3 22.79 -4.38 -50.42
C LYS A 3 21.72 -3.48 -51.06
N LYS A 4 20.49 -3.99 -51.20
CA LYS A 4 19.31 -3.18 -51.53
C LYS A 4 18.67 -2.71 -50.22
N THR A 5 18.69 -1.39 -50.02
CA THR A 5 17.93 -0.67 -49.00
C THR A 5 16.47 -0.61 -49.44
N LEU A 6 15.54 -1.10 -48.60
CA LEU A 6 14.10 -0.96 -48.82
C LEU A 6 13.61 0.14 -47.87
N ALA A 7 13.25 1.29 -48.44
CA ALA A 7 12.51 2.34 -47.77
C ALA A 7 11.02 2.03 -47.90
N LEU A 8 10.29 1.99 -46.79
CA LEU A 8 8.83 1.93 -46.78
C LEU A 8 8.30 3.11 -45.96
N THR A 9 7.74 4.06 -46.70
CA THR A 9 7.06 5.26 -46.24
C THR A 9 5.74 4.88 -45.56
N ILE A 10 5.51 5.33 -44.33
CA ILE A 10 4.20 5.22 -43.68
C ILE A 10 3.54 6.59 -43.73
N ALA A 11 2.60 6.72 -44.66
CA ALA A 11 1.59 7.77 -44.66
C ALA A 11 0.51 7.36 -43.65
N SER A 12 0.27 8.18 -42.63
CA SER A 12 -0.92 8.04 -41.79
C SER A 12 -1.75 9.30 -41.95
N GLY A 13 -2.85 9.15 -42.69
CA GLY A 13 -3.75 10.21 -43.10
C GLY A 13 -4.58 10.75 -41.96
N LEU A 14 -4.87 12.06 -42.07
CA LEU A 14 -6.01 12.71 -41.44
C LEU A 14 -7.29 11.91 -41.72
N LEU A 15 -7.95 11.46 -40.67
CA LEU A 15 -9.36 11.08 -40.75
C LEU A 15 -10.17 12.11 -39.98
N ALA A 16 -10.64 13.12 -40.71
CA ALA A 16 -11.71 13.99 -40.26
C ALA A 16 -13.02 13.20 -40.31
N ALA A 17 -13.62 12.93 -39.16
CA ALA A 17 -15.00 12.47 -39.06
C ALA A 17 -15.82 13.58 -38.39
N SER A 18 -16.43 14.40 -39.25
CA SER A 18 -17.55 15.26 -38.89
C SER A 18 -18.75 14.40 -38.53
N LEU A 19 -19.23 14.49 -37.30
CA LEU A 19 -20.56 14.04 -36.91
C LEU A 19 -21.34 15.24 -36.39
N THR A 20 -22.02 15.91 -37.31
CA THR A 20 -23.11 16.84 -36.96
C THR A 20 -24.41 16.05 -37.04
N GLY A 21 -25.12 15.96 -35.92
CA GLY A 21 -26.57 15.73 -35.90
C GLY A 21 -27.05 14.48 -35.16
N CYS A 22 -27.51 14.67 -33.92
CA CYS A 22 -28.88 14.32 -33.55
C CYS A 22 -29.26 15.01 -32.24
N THR A 23 -30.26 15.88 -32.35
CA THR A 23 -30.98 16.56 -31.28
C THR A 23 -31.73 15.55 -30.43
N SER A 24 -31.32 15.38 -29.17
CA SER A 24 -32.21 14.98 -28.09
C SER A 24 -31.90 15.87 -26.90
N SER A 25 -32.84 16.76 -26.58
CA SER A 25 -32.76 17.66 -25.43
C SER A 25 -32.84 16.83 -24.15
N ASN A 26 -31.70 16.34 -23.68
CA ASN A 26 -31.59 15.81 -22.33
C ASN A 26 -30.95 16.91 -21.48
N ALA A 27 -31.74 17.57 -20.62
CA ALA A 27 -31.29 18.69 -19.79
C ALA A 27 -30.03 18.34 -18.97
N ASP A 28 -29.85 17.05 -18.66
CA ASP A 28 -28.71 16.52 -17.94
C ASP A 28 -27.41 16.57 -18.76
N VAL A 29 -27.47 16.40 -20.09
CA VAL A 29 -26.27 16.46 -20.96
C VAL A 29 -25.78 17.90 -21.08
N GLN A 30 -26.68 18.88 -21.21
CA GLN A 30 -26.31 20.30 -21.24
C GLN A 30 -25.77 20.76 -19.88
N ALA A 31 -26.31 20.25 -18.76
CA ALA A 31 -25.80 20.54 -17.42
C ALA A 31 -24.39 19.95 -17.20
N LEU A 32 -24.10 18.78 -17.79
CA LEU A 32 -22.77 18.18 -17.75
C LEU A 32 -21.76 18.94 -18.61
N GLU A 33 -22.14 19.38 -19.81
CA GLU A 33 -21.29 20.21 -20.68
C GLU A 33 -20.95 21.55 -20.01
N GLN A 34 -21.91 22.19 -19.33
CA GLN A 34 -21.67 23.41 -18.57
C GLN A 34 -20.70 23.20 -17.39
N LYS A 35 -20.79 22.05 -16.68
CA LYS A 35 -19.85 21.72 -15.61
C LYS A 35 -18.45 21.44 -16.13
N ILE A 36 -18.31 20.76 -17.28
CA ILE A 36 -17.01 20.50 -17.90
C ILE A 36 -16.35 21.82 -18.31
N ALA A 37 -17.09 22.73 -18.95
CA ALA A 37 -16.58 24.04 -19.33
C ALA A 37 -16.16 24.90 -18.10
N ALA A 38 -16.90 24.82 -17.00
CA ALA A 38 -16.55 25.50 -15.76
C ALA A 38 -15.26 24.95 -15.12
N LEU A 39 -15.11 23.62 -15.09
CA LEU A 39 -13.92 22.94 -14.56
C LEU A 39 -12.68 23.17 -15.43
N GLU A 40 -12.82 23.22 -16.76
CA GLU A 40 -11.73 23.56 -17.67
C GLU A 40 -11.24 24.99 -17.48
N LYS A 41 -12.16 25.93 -17.25
CA LYS A 41 -11.83 27.33 -16.93
C LYS A 41 -11.13 27.45 -15.57
N GLU A 42 -11.62 26.76 -14.55
CA GLU A 42 -10.99 26.74 -13.22
C GLU A 42 -9.57 26.13 -13.30
N ASN A 43 -9.39 25.04 -14.05
CA ASN A 43 -8.08 24.44 -14.29
C ASN A 43 -7.13 25.35 -15.07
N ALA A 44 -7.63 26.15 -16.01
CA ALA A 44 -6.83 27.15 -16.71
C ALA A 44 -6.40 28.30 -15.78
N GLU A 45 -7.27 28.73 -14.87
CA GLU A 45 -6.98 29.76 -13.88
C GLU A 45 -6.01 29.27 -12.78
N LEU A 46 -6.11 28.01 -12.35
CA LEU A 46 -5.18 27.38 -11.41
C LEU A 46 -3.78 27.22 -12.04
N LYS A 47 -3.69 26.75 -13.29
CA LYS A 47 -2.42 26.70 -14.05
C LYS A 47 -1.79 28.08 -14.24
N ALA A 48 -2.60 29.14 -14.38
CA ALA A 48 -2.11 30.51 -14.46
C ALA A 48 -1.63 31.05 -13.10
N LYS A 49 -2.15 30.55 -11.97
CA LYS A 49 -1.71 30.92 -10.62
C LYS A 49 -0.40 30.25 -10.20
N ASP A 50 -0.12 29.04 -10.70
CA ASP A 50 1.15 28.34 -10.46
C ASP A 50 2.34 28.95 -11.25
N SER A 51 2.08 29.88 -12.18
CA SER A 51 3.12 30.51 -13.02
C SER A 51 3.70 31.82 -12.46
N LYS A 52 3.44 32.16 -11.18
CA LYS A 52 4.04 33.32 -10.50
C LYS A 52 4.88 32.90 -9.29
N ASN A 53 5.83 32.00 -9.48
CA ASN A 53 7.05 32.04 -8.71
C ASN A 53 8.21 31.46 -9.52
N VAL A 54 9.37 32.09 -9.38
CA VAL A 54 10.69 31.75 -9.94
C VAL A 54 11.03 32.34 -11.32
N ASP A 55 11.90 33.35 -11.21
CA ASP A 55 12.68 34.06 -12.22
C ASP A 55 13.52 33.13 -13.13
N ALA A 56 13.74 33.59 -14.37
CA ALA A 56 14.59 32.99 -15.40
C ALA A 56 16.11 33.25 -15.10
N PRO A 57 17.13 32.71 -15.82
CA PRO A 57 17.05 32.17 -17.20
C PRO A 57 17.94 30.95 -17.60
N ALA A 58 17.41 30.23 -18.61
CA ALA A 58 18.08 29.71 -19.82
C ALA A 58 19.26 28.72 -19.75
N LYS A 59 19.06 27.46 -20.23
CA LYS A 59 19.40 27.00 -21.60
C LYS A 59 19.33 25.47 -21.78
N LYS A 60 18.61 25.06 -22.84
CA LYS A 60 18.81 23.95 -23.80
C LYS A 60 18.95 22.49 -23.33
N GLU A 61 17.93 21.71 -23.73
CA GLU A 61 17.96 20.44 -24.48
C GLU A 61 19.04 19.38 -24.14
N LYS A 62 18.65 18.21 -23.62
CA LYS A 62 18.25 17.01 -24.39
C LYS A 62 17.90 15.82 -23.48
N GLU A 63 17.04 14.95 -23.99
CA GLU A 63 16.61 13.67 -23.42
C GLU A 63 17.78 12.72 -23.09
N ALA A 64 17.71 12.06 -21.93
CA ALA A 64 17.95 10.61 -21.79
C ALA A 64 17.62 10.16 -20.35
N GLU A 65 16.84 9.10 -20.29
CA GLU A 65 16.59 8.18 -19.19
C GLU A 65 17.86 7.88 -18.35
N SER A 66 17.78 8.07 -17.04
CA SER A 66 18.70 7.47 -16.07
C SER A 66 18.05 7.40 -14.70
N GLU A 67 18.03 6.19 -14.17
CA GLU A 67 17.82 5.78 -12.78
C GLU A 67 18.03 6.91 -11.76
N ASN A 68 16.96 7.30 -11.05
CA ASN A 68 17.16 7.95 -9.77
C ASN A 68 17.24 6.86 -8.70
N THR A 69 18.45 6.30 -8.56
CA THR A 69 18.90 5.56 -7.39
C THR A 69 18.74 6.48 -6.20
N THR A 70 17.57 6.41 -5.54
CA THR A 70 17.38 7.09 -4.26
C THR A 70 18.27 6.36 -3.27
N THR A 71 19.44 6.93 -3.06
CA THR A 71 20.42 6.47 -2.10
C THR A 71 19.73 6.51 -0.74
N ALA A 72 19.47 5.33 -0.17
CA ALA A 72 18.94 5.19 1.17
C ALA A 72 19.94 5.84 2.13
N ALA A 73 19.61 7.05 2.58
CA ALA A 73 20.21 7.60 3.77
C ALA A 73 19.89 6.62 4.91
N ALA A 74 20.92 6.14 5.59
CA ALA A 74 20.79 5.23 6.72
C ALA A 74 19.90 5.87 7.78
N LYS A 75 18.62 5.48 7.78
CA LYS A 75 17.70 5.73 8.90
C LYS A 75 18.28 4.99 10.10
N ASP A 76 18.36 5.67 11.24
CA ASP A 76 18.60 5.00 12.52
C ASP A 76 17.55 3.89 12.68
N ASP A 77 17.99 2.64 12.50
CA ASP A 77 17.12 1.46 12.43
C ASP A 77 16.58 1.14 13.83
N LYS A 78 15.40 1.68 14.18
CA LYS A 78 14.70 1.35 15.42
C LYS A 78 14.30 -0.13 15.39
N THR A 79 15.19 -0.98 15.89
CA THR A 79 14.99 -2.44 15.90
C THR A 79 13.99 -2.85 16.98
N ILE A 80 13.06 -3.73 16.62
CA ILE A 80 12.06 -4.31 17.52
C ILE A 80 12.62 -5.60 18.15
N GLU A 81 12.57 -5.68 19.47
CA GLU A 81 12.70 -6.93 20.22
C GLU A 81 11.31 -7.59 20.36
N ALA A 82 11.18 -8.86 19.95
CA ALA A 82 9.92 -9.57 20.07
C ALA A 82 9.41 -9.60 21.53
N ASN A 83 8.09 -9.49 21.70
CA ASN A 83 7.40 -9.47 22.99
C ASN A 83 7.75 -8.29 23.91
N LYS A 84 8.43 -7.26 23.40
CA LYS A 84 8.67 -6.00 24.10
C LYS A 84 7.75 -4.91 23.57
N ALA A 85 7.07 -4.24 24.49
CA ALA A 85 6.18 -3.15 24.15
C ALA A 85 6.95 -1.87 23.78
N ILE A 86 6.47 -1.20 22.73
CA ILE A 86 6.95 0.09 22.26
C ILE A 86 5.80 1.08 22.40
N LYS A 87 6.00 2.10 23.22
CA LYS A 87 5.01 3.17 23.47
C LYS A 87 5.28 4.35 22.54
N ILE A 88 4.24 4.80 21.83
CA ILE A 88 4.26 5.95 20.92
C ILE A 88 3.38 7.05 21.51
N GLY A 89 4.00 7.92 22.32
CA GLY A 89 3.31 9.02 22.99
C GLY A 89 2.00 8.58 23.68
N ASP A 90 0.94 9.35 23.46
CA ASP A 90 -0.43 9.02 23.90
C ASP A 90 -1.26 8.36 22.78
N PHE A 91 -0.61 7.89 21.71
CA PHE A 91 -1.28 7.25 20.58
C PHE A 91 -1.55 5.77 20.87
N ALA A 92 -0.49 4.98 21.05
CA ALA A 92 -0.60 3.55 21.26
C ALA A 92 0.64 2.95 21.95
N GLU A 93 0.46 1.74 22.45
CA GLU A 93 1.54 0.82 22.80
C GLU A 93 1.41 -0.41 21.91
N PHE A 94 2.42 -0.72 21.08
CA PHE A 94 2.39 -1.90 20.21
C PHE A 94 3.47 -2.92 20.61
N THR A 95 3.22 -4.19 20.31
CA THR A 95 4.14 -5.29 20.59
C THR A 95 4.08 -6.29 19.45
N VAL A 96 5.21 -6.56 18.80
CA VAL A 96 5.33 -7.69 17.88
C VAL A 96 5.51 -8.96 18.70
N THR A 97 4.53 -9.86 18.67
CA THR A 97 4.61 -11.11 19.44
C THR A 97 5.34 -12.22 18.68
N GLY A 98 5.43 -12.08 17.36
CA GLY A 98 6.19 -12.98 16.50
C GLY A 98 5.66 -12.99 15.07
N ALA A 99 6.23 -13.88 14.27
CA ALA A 99 5.74 -14.18 12.94
C ALA A 99 5.87 -15.69 12.66
N LYS A 100 5.06 -16.22 11.74
CA LYS A 100 5.10 -17.64 11.37
C LYS A 100 4.69 -17.86 9.92
N PHE A 101 5.19 -18.94 9.34
CA PHE A 101 4.68 -19.45 8.07
C PHE A 101 3.53 -20.43 8.28
N GLY A 102 2.58 -20.45 7.35
CA GLY A 102 1.53 -21.48 7.32
C GLY A 102 0.72 -21.45 6.03
N THR A 103 0.31 -22.61 5.54
CA THR A 103 -0.65 -22.71 4.43
C THR A 103 -2.08 -22.34 4.88
N LYS A 104 -2.35 -22.41 6.18
CA LYS A 104 -3.60 -22.01 6.81
C LYS A 104 -3.33 -21.16 8.06
N ILE A 105 -3.92 -19.98 8.12
CA ILE A 105 -3.92 -19.09 9.29
C ILE A 105 -5.28 -19.22 9.98
N VAL A 106 -5.25 -19.69 11.21
CA VAL A 106 -6.42 -19.88 12.07
C VAL A 106 -6.29 -19.00 13.32
N PRO A 107 -7.42 -18.59 13.94
CA PRO A 107 -7.42 -17.94 15.24
C PRO A 107 -6.68 -18.81 16.27
N PRO A 108 -6.03 -18.24 17.29
CA PRO A 108 -5.21 -19.00 18.23
C PRO A 108 -6.03 -19.91 19.17
N LYS A 109 -7.33 -19.64 19.33
CA LYS A 109 -8.25 -20.39 20.20
C LYS A 109 -9.60 -20.61 19.51
N PRO A 110 -9.63 -21.26 18.34
CA PRO A 110 -10.77 -21.21 17.43
C PRO A 110 -12.04 -21.77 18.07
N ASP A 111 -13.16 -21.06 17.88
CA ASP A 111 -14.49 -21.52 18.26
C ASP A 111 -14.99 -22.66 17.34
N ARG A 112 -16.20 -23.18 17.56
CA ARG A 112 -16.79 -24.21 16.68
C ARG A 112 -16.93 -23.74 15.23
N PHE A 113 -17.26 -22.47 15.04
CA PHE A 113 -17.33 -21.80 13.75
C PHE A 113 -16.41 -20.58 13.81
N TYR A 114 -15.46 -20.51 12.89
CA TYR A 114 -14.45 -19.47 12.86
C TYR A 114 -14.03 -19.16 11.42
N THR A 115 -13.58 -17.93 11.23
CA THR A 115 -12.98 -17.44 9.99
C THR A 115 -11.51 -17.83 9.95
N TYR A 116 -11.02 -18.24 8.78
CA TYR A 116 -9.62 -18.57 8.56
C TYR A 116 -9.18 -18.14 7.15
N TYR A 117 -7.86 -18.10 6.95
CA TYR A 117 -7.26 -17.86 5.64
C TYR A 117 -6.47 -19.09 5.21
N GLU A 118 -6.69 -19.55 3.98
CA GLU A 118 -5.99 -20.70 3.40
C GLU A 118 -5.47 -20.32 2.02
N VAL A 119 -4.22 -20.71 1.72
CA VAL A 119 -3.62 -20.44 0.41
C VAL A 119 -4.38 -21.21 -0.66
N LYS A 120 -4.65 -20.54 -1.79
CA LYS A 120 -5.32 -21.18 -2.93
C LYS A 120 -4.34 -21.85 -3.87
N ASP A 121 -3.13 -21.28 -3.98
CA ASP A 121 -2.03 -21.83 -4.77
C ASP A 121 -1.03 -22.55 -3.85
N GLN A 122 -0.77 -23.82 -4.13
CA GLN A 122 0.17 -24.64 -3.35
C GLN A 122 1.63 -24.27 -3.61
N ALA A 123 1.92 -23.45 -4.62
CA ALA A 123 3.23 -22.81 -4.80
C ALA A 123 3.49 -21.73 -3.74
N ASN A 124 2.47 -21.31 -2.99
CA ASN A 124 2.55 -20.25 -1.99
C ASN A 124 2.33 -20.75 -0.56
N THR A 125 2.69 -19.90 0.38
CA THR A 125 2.42 -20.01 1.83
C THR A 125 2.06 -18.63 2.35
N TYR A 126 1.40 -18.53 3.50
CA TYR A 126 1.30 -17.27 4.21
C TYR A 126 2.50 -17.06 5.12
N PHE A 127 2.91 -15.80 5.28
CA PHE A 127 3.72 -15.30 6.37
C PHE A 127 2.85 -14.35 7.21
N ASP A 128 2.57 -14.76 8.45
CA ASP A 128 1.67 -14.10 9.38
C ASP A 128 2.48 -13.41 10.48
N VAL A 129 2.45 -12.08 10.52
CA VAL A 129 3.06 -11.26 11.58
C VAL A 129 1.97 -10.85 12.57
N VAL A 130 2.19 -11.14 13.84
CA VAL A 130 1.23 -10.84 14.91
C VAL A 130 1.68 -9.63 15.71
N VAL A 131 0.81 -8.61 15.75
CA VAL A 131 1.05 -7.34 16.45
C VAL A 131 -0.10 -7.07 17.42
N LYS A 132 0.22 -6.93 18.71
CA LYS A 132 -0.72 -6.43 19.70
C LYS A 132 -0.65 -4.91 19.72
N VAL A 133 -1.80 -4.25 19.75
CA VAL A 133 -1.91 -2.79 19.82
C VAL A 133 -2.86 -2.44 20.96
N LYS A 134 -2.36 -1.70 21.95
CA LYS A 134 -3.16 -1.06 22.98
C LYS A 134 -3.39 0.41 22.60
N SER A 135 -4.65 0.81 22.47
CA SER A 135 -5.00 2.22 22.24
C SER A 135 -4.74 3.03 23.50
N LEU A 136 -4.03 4.15 23.38
CA LEU A 136 -3.88 5.14 24.45
C LEU A 136 -4.75 6.38 24.21
N LEU A 137 -5.54 6.36 23.13
CA LEU A 137 -6.47 7.42 22.75
C LEU A 137 -7.69 7.46 23.68
N THR A 138 -8.36 8.61 23.70
CA THR A 138 -9.60 8.84 24.45
C THR A 138 -10.86 8.44 23.70
N ILE A 139 -10.76 8.15 22.40
CA ILE A 139 -11.84 7.68 21.53
C ILE A 139 -11.42 6.42 20.77
N GLY A 140 -12.40 5.60 20.37
CA GLY A 140 -12.15 4.44 19.54
C GLY A 140 -11.65 4.83 18.15
N LYS A 141 -10.64 4.09 17.65
CA LYS A 141 -10.01 4.31 16.34
C LYS A 141 -10.02 3.01 15.53
N GLY A 142 -10.08 3.10 14.20
CA GLY A 142 -10.03 1.94 13.31
C GLY A 142 -8.78 1.11 13.56
N SER A 143 -8.91 -0.21 13.60
CA SER A 143 -7.80 -1.10 14.00
C SER A 143 -6.64 -1.04 12.99
N ASP A 144 -6.97 -0.89 11.71
CA ASP A 144 -6.04 -0.70 10.59
C ASP A 144 -5.30 0.64 10.60
N GLU A 145 -5.76 1.60 11.39
CA GLU A 145 -5.18 2.94 11.43
C GLU A 145 -4.06 3.10 12.48
N PHE A 146 -3.74 2.05 13.25
CA PHE A 146 -2.72 2.11 14.29
C PHE A 146 -1.32 1.78 13.79
N VAL A 147 -1.20 0.73 12.97
CA VAL A 147 0.08 0.24 12.47
C VAL A 147 -0.06 -0.18 11.02
N SER A 148 0.94 0.16 10.21
CA SER A 148 1.12 -0.35 8.85
C SER A 148 2.32 -1.29 8.84
N VAL A 149 2.26 -2.36 8.04
CA VAL A 149 3.28 -3.40 7.98
C VAL A 149 3.68 -3.66 6.53
N LYS A 150 4.98 -3.83 6.29
CA LYS A 150 5.55 -4.29 5.03
C LYS A 150 6.56 -5.40 5.32
N VAL A 151 6.54 -6.46 4.53
CA VAL A 151 7.50 -7.58 4.66
C VAL A 151 8.54 -7.47 3.55
N VAL A 152 9.81 -7.52 3.93
CA VAL A 152 10.95 -7.44 3.00
C VAL A 152 11.77 -8.72 3.11
N TYR A 153 11.84 -9.48 2.02
CA TYR A 153 12.63 -10.69 1.88
C TYR A 153 13.90 -10.43 1.06
N ASP A 154 15.02 -10.99 1.50
CA ASP A 154 16.33 -10.90 0.82
C ASP A 154 16.73 -9.45 0.50
N ASP A 155 16.33 -8.53 1.38
CA ASP A 155 16.57 -7.08 1.27
C ASP A 155 16.08 -6.41 -0.02
N LYS A 156 15.17 -7.08 -0.76
CA LYS A 156 14.78 -6.66 -2.11
C LYS A 156 13.30 -6.86 -2.41
N TYR A 157 12.74 -7.99 -2.00
CA TYR A 157 11.39 -8.39 -2.42
C TYR A 157 10.39 -7.95 -1.36
N GLU A 158 9.51 -7.04 -1.73
CA GLU A 158 8.50 -6.49 -0.84
C GLU A 158 7.16 -7.20 -1.00
N TYR A 159 6.49 -7.43 0.12
CA TYR A 159 5.14 -7.97 0.18
C TYR A 159 4.30 -7.09 1.10
N ASP A 160 3.14 -6.67 0.60
CA ASP A 160 2.17 -5.89 1.35
C ASP A 160 1.11 -6.84 1.94
N PRO A 161 1.05 -7.01 3.27
CA PRO A 161 0.07 -7.87 3.92
C PRO A 161 -1.33 -7.27 3.89
N PHE A 162 -2.35 -8.12 3.80
CA PHE A 162 -3.68 -7.76 4.30
C PHE A 162 -3.74 -7.96 5.81
N SER A 163 -4.74 -7.38 6.47
CA SER A 163 -4.86 -7.50 7.93
C SER A 163 -6.19 -8.07 8.41
N ALA A 164 -6.12 -8.78 9.53
CA ALA A 164 -7.24 -9.30 10.29
C ALA A 164 -7.02 -8.98 11.78
N ILE A 165 -8.10 -8.94 12.56
CA ILE A 165 -8.05 -8.76 14.01
C ILE A 165 -8.77 -9.92 14.70
N GLU A 166 -8.20 -10.41 15.80
CA GLU A 166 -8.81 -11.42 16.65
C GLU A 166 -10.07 -10.86 17.34
N GLU A 167 -11.15 -11.65 17.31
CA GLU A 167 -12.34 -11.44 18.15
C GLU A 167 -12.50 -12.56 19.19
N LYS A 168 -13.39 -12.34 20.17
CA LYS A 168 -13.75 -13.33 21.19
C LYS A 168 -12.53 -13.92 21.94
N GLY A 169 -11.48 -13.11 22.09
CA GLY A 169 -10.23 -13.53 22.75
C GLY A 169 -9.40 -14.53 21.95
N GLY A 170 -9.49 -14.47 20.61
CA GLY A 170 -8.79 -15.36 19.69
C GLY A 170 -9.65 -16.53 19.18
N GLY A 171 -10.97 -16.44 19.34
CA GLY A 171 -11.96 -17.42 18.87
C GLY A 171 -12.29 -17.33 17.39
N ASP A 172 -12.11 -16.14 16.82
CA ASP A 172 -12.50 -15.81 15.45
C ASP A 172 -11.60 -14.69 14.89
N PHE A 173 -11.68 -14.48 13.59
CA PHE A 173 -11.11 -13.31 12.92
C PHE A 173 -12.21 -12.43 12.33
N THR A 174 -11.95 -11.13 12.29
CA THR A 174 -12.74 -10.16 11.53
C THR A 174 -11.81 -9.18 10.79
N TYR A 175 -12.39 -8.32 9.95
CA TYR A 175 -11.66 -7.31 9.21
C TYR A 175 -11.28 -6.11 10.09
N THR A 176 -10.03 -5.68 10.00
CA THR A 176 -9.53 -4.50 10.73
C THR A 176 -10.25 -3.20 10.35
N MET A 177 -10.59 -3.04 9.06
CA MET A 177 -11.25 -1.83 8.51
C MET A 177 -12.63 -1.53 9.13
N ILE A 178 -13.34 -2.54 9.62
CA ILE A 178 -14.68 -2.38 10.22
C ILE A 178 -14.69 -2.46 11.74
N THR A 179 -13.52 -2.70 12.35
CA THR A 179 -13.38 -2.96 13.78
C THR A 179 -12.55 -1.87 14.42
N LYS A 180 -13.03 -1.33 15.54
CA LYS A 180 -12.32 -0.31 16.31
C LYS A 180 -11.60 -0.91 17.51
N ILE A 181 -10.45 -0.36 17.85
CA ILE A 181 -9.83 -0.55 19.17
C ILE A 181 -10.28 0.60 20.06
N GLU A 182 -11.10 0.27 21.05
CA GLU A 182 -11.63 1.23 22.02
C GLU A 182 -10.54 1.76 22.97
N PRO A 183 -10.76 2.92 23.64
CA PRO A 183 -9.82 3.49 24.59
C PRO A 183 -9.30 2.49 25.61
N LEU A 184 -7.97 2.44 25.78
CA LEU A 184 -7.27 1.56 26.72
C LEU A 184 -7.46 0.05 26.49
N LYS A 185 -8.14 -0.36 25.41
CA LYS A 185 -8.28 -1.75 25.00
C LYS A 185 -7.13 -2.17 24.08
N THR A 186 -6.93 -3.48 24.00
CA THR A 186 -5.92 -4.11 23.15
C THR A 186 -6.59 -4.93 22.07
N GLY A 187 -6.17 -4.71 20.82
CA GLY A 187 -6.43 -5.60 19.69
C GLY A 187 -5.21 -6.45 19.37
N THR A 188 -5.42 -7.70 18.96
CA THR A 188 -4.37 -8.55 18.37
C THR A 188 -4.60 -8.61 16.88
N LEU A 189 -3.70 -7.99 16.12
CA LEU A 189 -3.76 -7.92 14.66
C LEU A 189 -2.84 -8.96 14.04
N HIS A 190 -3.30 -9.52 12.93
CA HIS A 190 -2.55 -10.38 12.05
C HIS A 190 -2.31 -9.65 10.73
N PHE A 191 -1.06 -9.55 10.31
CA PHE A 191 -0.65 -9.02 9.01
C PHE A 191 -0.15 -10.18 8.16
N ILE A 192 -0.91 -10.55 7.15
CA ILE A 192 -0.78 -11.81 6.42
C ILE A 192 -0.37 -11.50 4.99
N SER A 193 0.84 -11.92 4.62
CA SER A 193 1.36 -11.84 3.25
C SER A 193 1.34 -13.23 2.60
N GLU A 194 0.80 -13.35 1.40
CA GLU A 194 1.00 -14.54 0.56
C GLU A 194 2.36 -14.43 -0.14
N VAL A 195 3.22 -15.44 0.05
CA VAL A 195 4.60 -15.46 -0.45
C VAL A 195 4.94 -16.83 -1.06
N PRO A 196 5.92 -16.92 -1.97
CA PRO A 196 6.38 -18.21 -2.50
C PRO A 196 6.79 -19.18 -1.38
N ALA A 197 6.39 -20.45 -1.51
CA ALA A 197 6.62 -21.48 -0.48
C ALA A 197 8.11 -21.79 -0.23
N GLU A 198 8.99 -21.47 -1.19
CA GLU A 198 10.44 -21.59 -1.03
C GLU A 198 11.01 -20.64 0.03
N ILE A 199 10.39 -19.46 0.20
CA ILE A 199 10.79 -18.47 1.21
C ILE A 199 10.71 -19.07 2.61
N ALA A 200 9.75 -19.94 2.91
CA ALA A 200 9.69 -20.59 4.22
C ALA A 200 10.91 -21.50 4.51
N LYS A 201 11.57 -22.02 3.47
CA LYS A 201 12.58 -23.09 3.57
C LYS A 201 14.02 -22.57 3.48
N ASP A 202 14.24 -21.45 2.80
CA ASP A 202 15.57 -20.86 2.74
C ASP A 202 15.99 -20.20 4.07
N LYS A 203 17.20 -19.64 4.10
CA LYS A 203 17.77 -18.92 5.26
C LYS A 203 18.07 -17.45 4.95
N LYS A 204 17.47 -16.91 3.88
CA LYS A 204 17.65 -15.51 3.52
C LYS A 204 16.93 -14.60 4.52
N PRO A 205 17.42 -13.37 4.69
CA PRO A 205 16.89 -12.47 5.70
C PRO A 205 15.43 -12.10 5.41
N ILE A 206 14.65 -11.94 6.47
CA ILE A 206 13.29 -11.41 6.42
C ILE A 206 13.17 -10.30 7.46
N LYS A 207 12.87 -9.10 6.97
CA LYS A 207 12.60 -7.92 7.79
C LYS A 207 11.13 -7.57 7.69
N VAL A 208 10.56 -7.14 8.79
CA VAL A 208 9.21 -6.60 8.86
C VAL A 208 9.33 -5.13 9.25
N LEU A 209 8.96 -4.25 8.33
CA LEU A 209 8.91 -2.82 8.56
C LEU A 209 7.54 -2.48 9.14
N ILE A 210 7.52 -1.82 10.29
CA ILE A 210 6.31 -1.43 11.00
C ILE A 210 6.31 0.08 11.16
N THR A 211 5.27 0.73 10.67
CA THR A 211 5.05 2.16 10.84
C THR A 211 3.92 2.37 11.83
N CYS A 212 4.18 3.13 12.89
CA CYS A 212 3.18 3.52 13.88
C CYS A 212 3.25 5.03 14.10
N ASN A 213 2.16 5.74 13.81
CA ASN A 213 2.07 7.20 13.93
C ASN A 213 3.24 7.97 13.27
N GLY A 214 3.64 7.54 12.07
CA GLY A 214 4.74 8.14 11.31
C GLY A 214 6.15 7.71 11.74
N GLU A 215 6.28 6.93 12.81
CA GLU A 215 7.57 6.36 13.22
C GLU A 215 7.75 4.95 12.64
N GLU A 216 8.92 4.71 12.04
CA GLU A 216 9.29 3.42 11.45
C GLU A 216 10.16 2.58 12.39
N TYR A 217 9.91 1.28 12.36
CA TYR A 217 10.57 0.27 13.17
C TYR A 217 10.83 -1.00 12.35
N THR A 218 11.89 -1.72 12.67
CA THR A 218 12.25 -2.97 11.98
C THR A 218 12.24 -4.15 12.94
N TYR A 219 11.39 -5.14 12.67
CA TYR A 219 11.49 -6.45 13.28
C TYR A 219 12.27 -7.39 12.36
N LYS A 220 13.41 -7.89 12.85
CA LYS A 220 14.25 -8.86 12.13
C LYS A 220 13.76 -10.26 12.49
N TYR A 221 13.07 -10.93 11.56
CA TYR A 221 12.56 -12.28 11.78
C TYR A 221 13.70 -13.31 11.71
N ARG A 222 14.56 -13.18 10.69
CA ARG A 222 15.81 -13.92 10.51
C ARG A 222 16.73 -13.20 9.54
#